data_AF-A0AAV5TGG9-F1
#
_entry.id   AF-A0AAV5TGG9-F1
#
_cell.length_a   1.000
_cell.length_b   1.000
_cell.length_c   1.000
_cell.angle_alpha   90.00
_cell.angle_beta   90.00
_cell.angle_gamma   90.00
#
_symmetry.space_group_name_H-M   'P 1'
#
loop_
_entity.id
_entity.type
_entity.pdbx_description
1 polymer ?
#
loop_
_entity_poly.entity_id
_entity_poly.type
_entity_poly.pdbx_seq_one_letter_code
_entity_poly.pdbx_strand_id
1 'polypeptide(L)'
;SKTSADPNPRLTLAPQPYIKGAIGQSIFPEGDDLHWLNDAPLPGVISTKPLNAVVVSHSILTFLDSEEPNPKRELIFELEDVDLAYEPGDAFYITPQNSVDDVNFVLDRLGCLDVADQEYEISVDGDEQSAEQLFPNYLPRKSSLRHLFTYVLDIRRAPTRSLLRFMADSATDDTDKRRLLELCSVQGVLEYHTYLRQAALSLVDVLLAFPSIAAPIERFIETLPRLLPRPYSIGQRV
;
A
#
# COMPACT_ATOMS: atom_id res chain seq x y z
N SER A 1 -12.43 12.48 -28.57
CA SER A 1 -11.96 13.65 -27.80
C SER A 1 -10.52 13.92 -28.21
N LYS A 2 -10.21 15.11 -28.73
CA LYS A 2 -8.85 15.46 -29.18
C LYS A 2 -7.99 15.72 -27.93
N THR A 3 -7.17 14.76 -27.52
CA THR A 3 -6.13 14.99 -26.52
C THR A 3 -5.08 15.90 -27.13
N SER A 4 -4.96 17.11 -26.58
CA SER A 4 -3.85 18.01 -26.88
C SER A 4 -2.59 17.44 -26.22
N ALA A 5 -1.95 16.47 -26.88
CA ALA A 5 -0.66 15.96 -26.44
C ALA A 5 0.41 17.02 -26.74
N ASP A 6 0.72 17.84 -25.74
CA ASP A 6 1.87 18.74 -25.76
C ASP A 6 3.13 17.88 -26.00
N PRO A 7 3.93 18.14 -27.04
CA PRO A 7 5.12 17.34 -27.34
C PRO A 7 6.16 17.39 -26.21
N ASN A 8 6.11 18.41 -25.34
CA ASN A 8 7.02 18.57 -24.20
C ASN A 8 6.23 18.82 -22.89
N PRO A 9 5.68 17.77 -22.26
CA PRO A 9 4.95 17.91 -21.00
C PRO A 9 5.83 18.53 -19.91
N ARG A 10 5.28 19.45 -19.11
CA ARG A 10 6.01 20.01 -17.96
C ARG A 10 5.95 19.02 -16.81
N LEU A 11 7.12 18.53 -16.40
CA LEU A 11 7.27 17.50 -15.38
C LEU A 11 7.74 18.09 -14.05
N THR A 12 7.26 17.52 -12.95
CA THR A 12 7.87 17.73 -11.64
C THR A 12 9.14 16.87 -11.53
N LEU A 13 10.12 17.33 -10.75
CA LEU A 13 11.30 16.54 -10.41
C LEU A 13 10.88 15.22 -9.76
N ALA A 14 11.49 14.12 -10.18
CA ALA A 14 11.32 12.85 -9.50
C ALA A 14 11.96 12.95 -8.10
N PRO A 15 11.33 12.38 -7.06
CA PRO A 15 11.96 12.31 -5.74
C PRO A 15 13.27 11.52 -5.85
N GLN A 16 14.30 11.97 -5.14
CA GLN A 16 15.56 11.25 -5.07
C GLN A 16 15.39 9.96 -4.27
N PRO A 17 15.99 8.85 -4.69
CA PRO A 17 16.01 7.61 -3.91
C PRO A 17 16.78 7.83 -2.61
N TYR A 18 16.39 7.11 -1.56
CA TYR A 18 17.04 7.17 -0.25
C TYR A 18 17.03 5.83 0.50
N ILE A 19 16.17 4.87 0.14
CA ILE A 19 16.14 3.52 0.70
C ILE A 19 17.07 2.61 -0.10
N LYS A 20 17.77 1.75 0.64
CA LYS A 20 18.54 0.63 0.11
C LYS A 20 18.04 -0.68 0.69
N GLY A 21 17.98 -1.69 -0.18
CA GLY A 21 17.64 -3.06 0.16
C GLY A 21 18.84 -3.98 0.08
N ALA A 22 18.88 -4.97 0.97
CA ALA A 22 19.76 -6.12 0.84
C ALA A 22 18.97 -7.41 1.08
N ILE A 23 19.04 -8.34 0.14
CA ILE A 23 18.44 -9.66 0.25
C ILE A 23 19.46 -10.59 0.92
N GLY A 24 19.06 -11.21 2.03
CA GLY A 24 19.78 -12.25 2.76
C GLY A 24 19.59 -13.63 2.12
N GLN A 25 20.38 -14.61 2.60
CA GLN A 25 20.36 -15.97 2.04
C GLN A 25 19.36 -16.91 2.70
N SER A 26 18.79 -16.51 3.83
CA SER A 26 17.82 -17.31 4.61
C SER A 26 16.39 -16.84 4.39
N ILE A 27 15.44 -17.74 4.56
CA ILE A 27 14.02 -17.39 4.68
C ILE A 27 13.84 -16.55 5.94
N PHE A 28 13.08 -15.47 5.84
CA PHE A 28 12.75 -14.64 6.98
C PHE A 28 11.87 -15.44 7.97
N PRO A 29 12.25 -15.57 9.24
CA PRO A 29 11.42 -16.25 10.22
C PRO A 29 10.22 -15.33 10.55
N GLU A 30 9.06 -15.61 9.97
CA GLU A 30 7.82 -14.96 10.41
C GLU A 30 7.57 -15.35 11.88
N GLY A 31 7.72 -14.38 12.78
CA GLY A 31 7.61 -14.56 14.23
C GLY A 31 7.20 -13.28 14.94
N ASP A 32 7.02 -13.36 16.26
CA ASP A 32 6.46 -12.30 17.12
C ASP A 32 7.24 -10.97 17.12
N ASP A 33 8.45 -10.94 16.56
CA ASP A 33 9.31 -9.75 16.51
C ASP A 33 8.86 -8.71 15.47
N LEU A 34 8.00 -9.08 14.51
CA LEU A 34 7.41 -8.13 13.56
C LEU A 34 6.12 -7.54 14.11
N HIS A 35 6.27 -6.42 14.82
CA HIS A 35 5.15 -5.61 15.24
C HIS A 35 4.43 -4.97 14.05
N TRP A 36 3.09 -4.94 14.11
CA TRP A 36 2.27 -4.36 13.04
C TRP A 36 2.62 -2.88 12.83
N LEU A 37 2.94 -2.51 11.59
CA LEU A 37 3.46 -1.19 11.21
C LEU A 37 4.64 -0.72 12.08
N ASN A 38 5.46 -1.64 12.59
CA ASN A 38 6.61 -1.36 13.44
C ASN A 38 6.27 -0.45 14.64
N ASP A 39 5.07 -0.61 15.20
CA ASP A 39 4.51 0.21 16.29
C ASP A 39 4.47 1.72 16.00
N ALA A 40 4.49 2.11 14.72
CA ALA A 40 4.43 3.50 14.35
C ALA A 40 3.11 4.16 14.84
N PRO A 41 3.18 5.37 15.41
CA PRO A 41 2.02 6.04 15.96
C PRO A 41 0.99 6.36 14.85
N LEU A 42 -0.27 6.11 15.16
CA LEU A 42 -1.40 6.41 14.29
C LEU A 42 -2.28 7.51 14.89
N PRO A 43 -2.64 8.54 14.10
CA PRO A 43 -3.53 9.59 14.58
C PRO A 43 -4.87 9.03 15.06
N GLY A 44 -5.26 9.36 16.30
CA GLY A 44 -6.56 8.96 16.84
C GLY A 44 -6.66 7.50 17.27
N VAL A 45 -5.54 6.79 17.42
CA VAL A 45 -5.48 5.41 17.93
C VAL A 45 -4.79 5.39 19.29
N ILE A 46 -5.43 4.80 20.29
CA ILE A 46 -4.93 4.77 21.69
C ILE A 46 -3.90 3.66 21.89
N SER A 47 -4.03 2.53 21.19
CA SER A 47 -3.11 1.40 21.24
C SER A 47 -2.66 1.00 19.84
N THR A 48 -1.35 0.97 19.59
CA THR A 48 -0.78 0.48 18.32
C THR A 48 -0.74 -1.04 18.24
N LYS A 49 -0.86 -1.73 19.37
CA LYS A 49 -0.87 -3.20 19.41
C LYS A 49 -2.25 -3.72 18.98
N PRO A 50 -2.35 -4.48 17.87
CA PRO A 50 -3.60 -5.08 17.44
C PRO A 50 -4.08 -6.12 18.45
N LEU A 51 -5.39 -6.29 18.53
CA LEU A 51 -6.04 -7.38 19.25
C LEU A 51 -6.53 -8.42 18.25
N ASN A 52 -6.40 -9.70 18.60
CA ASN A 52 -6.99 -10.77 17.81
C ASN A 52 -8.49 -10.87 18.13
N ALA A 53 -9.28 -11.07 17.08
CA ALA A 53 -10.72 -11.22 17.18
C ALA A 53 -11.22 -12.20 16.13
N VAL A 54 -12.22 -12.99 16.50
CA VAL A 54 -12.88 -13.95 15.61
C VAL A 54 -14.20 -13.36 15.15
N VAL A 55 -14.48 -13.43 13.84
CA VAL A 55 -15.80 -13.09 13.31
C VAL A 55 -16.75 -14.24 13.64
N VAL A 56 -17.68 -14.02 14.58
CA VAL A 56 -18.66 -15.03 15.03
C VAL A 56 -19.99 -14.94 14.29
N SER A 57 -20.29 -13.80 13.67
CA SER A 57 -21.47 -13.63 12.83
C SER A 57 -21.23 -12.64 11.71
N HIS A 58 -21.87 -12.89 10.57
CA HIS A 58 -22.00 -11.92 9.49
C HIS A 58 -23.46 -11.89 9.01
N SER A 59 -24.00 -10.71 8.77
CA SER A 59 -25.34 -10.54 8.19
C SER A 59 -25.35 -9.45 7.12
N ILE A 60 -26.24 -9.57 6.14
CA ILE A 60 -26.47 -8.52 5.13
C ILE A 60 -27.71 -7.75 5.57
N LEU A 61 -27.55 -6.45 5.79
CA LEU A 61 -28.60 -5.55 6.26
C LEU A 61 -29.40 -4.93 5.10
N THR A 62 -28.85 -4.95 3.89
CA THR A 62 -29.58 -4.57 2.67
C THR A 62 -30.46 -5.71 2.19
N PHE A 63 -31.67 -5.41 1.74
CA PHE A 63 -32.59 -6.40 1.20
C PHE A 63 -31.95 -7.14 0.01
N LEU A 64 -32.05 -8.47 -0.02
CA LEU A 64 -31.45 -9.31 -1.08
C LEU A 64 -31.92 -8.97 -2.50
N ASP A 65 -33.11 -8.37 -2.63
CA ASP A 65 -33.71 -7.97 -3.92
C ASP A 65 -33.44 -6.50 -4.29
N SER A 66 -32.64 -5.75 -3.51
CA SER A 66 -32.26 -4.41 -3.90
C SER A 66 -31.09 -4.46 -4.89
N GLU A 67 -31.23 -3.83 -6.05
CA GLU A 67 -30.09 -3.53 -6.96
C GLU A 67 -29.16 -2.46 -6.36
N GLU A 68 -29.01 -2.42 -5.03
CA GLU A 68 -28.10 -1.48 -4.39
C GLU A 68 -26.65 -1.93 -4.65
N PRO A 69 -25.81 -1.08 -5.27
CA PRO A 69 -24.45 -1.44 -5.65
C PRO A 69 -23.54 -1.69 -4.43
N ASN A 70 -23.97 -1.30 -3.22
CA ASN A 70 -23.16 -1.34 -2.00
C ASN A 70 -23.94 -2.00 -0.85
N PRO A 71 -23.90 -3.34 -0.72
CA PRO A 71 -24.62 -4.03 0.34
C PRO A 71 -24.07 -3.64 1.72
N LYS A 72 -24.96 -3.32 2.65
CA LYS A 72 -24.59 -3.05 4.04
C LYS A 72 -24.43 -4.38 4.77
N ARG A 73 -23.35 -4.50 5.53
CA ARG A 73 -23.01 -5.71 6.27
C ARG A 73 -22.85 -5.40 7.74
N GLU A 74 -23.27 -6.32 8.57
CA GLU A 74 -22.98 -6.37 9.99
C GLU A 74 -22.01 -7.51 10.24
N LEU A 75 -21.02 -7.26 11.10
CA LEU A 75 -20.05 -8.24 11.55
C LEU A 75 -20.05 -8.22 13.08
N ILE A 76 -20.14 -9.38 13.70
CA ILE A 76 -19.99 -9.55 15.16
C ILE A 76 -18.64 -10.20 15.41
N PHE A 77 -17.86 -9.58 16.28
CA PHE A 77 -16.54 -10.03 16.66
C PHE A 77 -16.54 -10.52 18.10
N GLU A 78 -15.89 -11.65 18.35
CA GLU A 78 -15.50 -12.12 19.67
C GLU A 78 -14.02 -11.80 19.87
N LEU A 79 -13.69 -11.07 20.93
CA LEU A 79 -12.31 -10.71 21.25
C LEU A 79 -11.64 -11.86 22.01
N GLU A 80 -10.44 -12.24 21.59
CA GLU A 80 -9.67 -13.28 22.29
C GLU A 80 -9.00 -12.68 23.54
N ASP A 81 -9.21 -13.32 24.70
CA ASP A 81 -8.47 -13.09 25.95
C ASP A 81 -8.43 -11.63 26.47
N VAL A 82 -9.39 -10.77 26.08
CA VAL A 82 -9.45 -9.37 26.52
C VAL A 82 -10.87 -8.91 26.82
N ASP A 83 -11.08 -8.43 28.05
CA ASP A 83 -12.25 -7.60 28.40
C ASP A 83 -11.97 -6.15 27.98
N LEU A 84 -12.36 -5.79 26.76
CA LEU A 84 -12.22 -4.43 26.26
C LEU A 84 -13.43 -3.58 26.69
N ALA A 85 -13.18 -2.52 27.44
CA ALA A 85 -14.19 -1.50 27.73
C ALA A 85 -14.36 -0.57 26.52
N TYR A 86 -15.59 -0.41 26.04
CA TYR A 86 -15.96 0.54 24.99
C TYR A 86 -17.37 1.10 25.25
N GLU A 87 -17.62 2.31 24.75
CA GLU A 87 -18.89 3.00 24.83
C GLU A 87 -19.55 3.16 23.44
N PRO A 88 -20.88 3.27 23.35
CA PRO A 88 -21.54 3.65 22.11
C PRO A 88 -21.01 4.98 21.57
N GLY A 89 -20.49 4.97 20.35
CA GLY A 89 -19.81 6.11 19.74
C GLY A 89 -18.30 5.93 19.60
N ASP A 90 -17.71 4.94 20.27
CA ASP A 90 -16.32 4.54 20.02
C ASP A 90 -16.15 3.95 18.62
N ALA A 91 -14.92 4.03 18.13
CA ALA A 91 -14.50 3.44 16.87
C ALA A 91 -13.37 2.43 17.11
N PHE A 92 -13.46 1.28 16.44
CA PHE A 92 -12.36 0.33 16.34
C PHE A 92 -11.73 0.40 14.96
N TYR A 93 -10.49 -0.05 14.88
CA TYR A 93 -9.69 -0.01 13.67
C TYR A 93 -9.38 -1.44 13.24
N ILE A 94 -9.86 -1.84 12.06
CA ILE A 94 -9.52 -3.15 11.48
C ILE A 94 -8.22 -3.01 10.71
N THR A 95 -7.26 -3.90 10.96
CA THR A 95 -5.99 -4.00 10.23
C THR A 95 -6.20 -4.79 8.93
N PRO A 96 -6.17 -4.15 7.74
CA PRO A 96 -6.32 -4.88 6.48
C PRO A 96 -5.01 -5.56 6.09
N GLN A 97 -5.12 -6.55 5.21
CA GLN A 97 -4.00 -7.10 4.45
C GLN A 97 -4.32 -7.03 2.95
N ASN A 98 -3.29 -6.87 2.12
CA ASN A 98 -3.46 -7.01 0.69
C ASN A 98 -3.72 -8.48 0.32
N SER A 99 -4.36 -8.71 -0.82
CA SER A 99 -4.61 -10.09 -1.29
C SER A 99 -3.29 -10.75 -1.69
N VAL A 100 -3.19 -12.06 -1.45
CA VAL A 100 -2.00 -12.85 -1.81
C VAL A 100 -1.75 -12.78 -3.32
N ASP A 101 -2.80 -12.78 -4.13
CA ASP A 101 -2.71 -12.72 -5.60
C ASP A 101 -2.12 -11.38 -6.07
N ASP A 102 -2.58 -10.25 -5.51
CA ASP A 102 -2.04 -8.94 -5.86
C ASP A 102 -0.58 -8.80 -5.42
N VAL A 103 -0.25 -9.28 -4.22
CA VAL A 103 1.12 -9.25 -3.69
C VAL A 103 2.04 -10.07 -4.59
N ASN A 104 1.65 -11.29 -4.93
CA ASN A 104 2.41 -12.15 -5.83
C ASN A 104 2.57 -11.50 -7.20
N PHE A 105 1.50 -10.94 -7.77
CA PHE A 105 1.56 -10.25 -9.05
C PHE A 105 2.54 -9.08 -9.03
N VAL A 106 2.48 -8.23 -8.01
CA VAL A 106 3.40 -7.08 -7.90
C VAL A 106 4.84 -7.56 -7.74
N LEU A 107 5.10 -8.52 -6.86
CA LEU A 107 6.47 -9.02 -6.64
C LEU A 107 7.02 -9.74 -7.88
N ASP A 108 6.21 -10.51 -8.60
CA ASP A 108 6.59 -11.14 -9.87
C ASP A 108 6.95 -10.10 -10.92
N ARG A 109 6.09 -9.09 -11.05
CA ARG A 109 6.27 -8.01 -12.03
C ARG A 109 7.54 -7.17 -11.77
N LEU A 110 7.99 -7.12 -10.52
CA LEU A 110 9.23 -6.48 -10.09
C LEU A 110 10.44 -7.42 -10.07
N GLY A 111 10.28 -8.70 -10.45
CA GLY A 111 11.35 -9.69 -10.48
C GLY A 111 11.80 -10.16 -9.09
N CYS A 112 10.94 -10.04 -8.09
CA CYS A 112 11.25 -10.34 -6.68
C CYS A 112 10.43 -11.50 -6.11
N LEU A 113 9.60 -12.19 -6.89
CA LEU A 113 8.74 -13.26 -6.36
C LEU A 113 9.56 -14.43 -5.78
N ASP A 114 10.63 -14.84 -6.45
CA ASP A 114 11.47 -15.98 -6.03
C ASP A 114 12.23 -15.73 -4.70
N VAL A 115 12.41 -14.45 -4.36
CA VAL A 115 13.11 -13.98 -3.16
C VAL A 115 12.15 -13.35 -2.15
N ALA A 116 10.84 -13.43 -2.40
CA ALA A 116 9.83 -12.69 -1.65
C ALA A 116 9.83 -13.00 -0.15
N ASP A 117 10.18 -14.24 0.20
CA ASP A 117 10.18 -14.78 1.55
C ASP A 117 11.56 -14.75 2.23
N GLN A 118 12.60 -14.29 1.52
CA GLN A 118 13.95 -14.18 2.07
C GLN A 118 14.06 -13.00 3.05
N GLU A 119 15.01 -13.07 3.98
CA GLU A 119 15.36 -11.93 4.83
C GLU A 119 15.72 -10.74 3.95
N TYR A 120 15.09 -9.61 4.21
CA TYR A 120 15.30 -8.36 3.50
C TYR A 120 15.59 -7.25 4.51
N GLU A 121 16.77 -6.66 4.38
CA GLU A 121 17.24 -5.57 5.23
C GLU A 121 17.04 -4.22 4.54
N ILE A 122 16.40 -3.29 5.25
CA ILE A 122 16.11 -1.93 4.78
C ILE A 122 17.01 -0.95 5.50
N SER A 123 17.80 -0.21 4.73
CA SER A 123 18.65 0.87 5.19
C SER A 123 18.35 2.17 4.44
N VAL A 124 18.87 3.29 4.95
CA VAL A 124 18.74 4.61 4.31
C VAL A 124 20.13 5.16 4.02
N ASP A 125 20.26 5.84 2.89
CA ASP A 125 21.47 6.54 2.49
C ASP A 125 21.82 7.70 3.43
N GLY A 126 23.08 7.73 3.88
CA GLY A 126 23.60 8.79 4.74
C GLY A 126 24.61 8.27 5.76
N ASP A 127 25.12 9.18 6.60
CA ASP A 127 25.76 8.77 7.86
C ASP A 127 24.72 8.17 8.82
N GLU A 128 25.18 7.40 9.81
CA GLU A 128 24.31 6.66 10.74
C GLU A 128 23.27 7.56 11.42
N GLN A 129 23.64 8.78 11.83
CA GLN A 129 22.75 9.71 12.51
C GLN A 129 21.64 10.22 11.58
N SER A 130 22.01 10.60 10.36
CA SER A 130 21.06 11.09 9.35
C SER A 130 20.13 9.97 8.87
N ALA A 131 20.68 8.76 8.69
CA ALA A 131 19.91 7.59 8.28
C ALA A 131 18.85 7.20 9.32
N GLU A 132 19.15 7.30 10.62
CA GLU A 132 18.15 7.06 11.66
C GLU A 132 17.03 8.11 11.69
N GLN A 133 17.35 9.38 11.47
CA GLN A 133 16.34 10.44 11.46
C GLN A 133 15.41 10.38 10.23
N LEU A 134 15.93 9.90 9.10
CA LEU A 134 15.20 9.81 7.84
C LEU A 134 14.48 8.47 7.66
N PHE A 135 14.80 7.46 8.46
CA PHE A 135 14.20 6.13 8.33
C PHE A 135 12.69 6.18 8.63
N PRO A 136 11.83 5.68 7.71
CA PRO A 136 10.40 5.68 7.96
C PRO A 136 10.06 4.73 9.10
N ASN A 137 9.60 5.28 10.24
CA ASN A 137 9.37 4.53 11.47
C ASN A 137 8.37 3.38 11.38
N TYR A 138 7.55 3.33 10.33
CA TYR A 138 6.57 2.26 10.09
C TYR A 138 7.15 1.07 9.33
N LEU A 139 8.33 1.21 8.74
CA LEU A 139 9.03 0.12 8.08
C LEU A 139 9.83 -0.65 9.14
N PRO A 140 9.78 -1.99 9.14
CA PRO A 140 10.73 -2.77 9.92
C PRO A 140 12.13 -2.70 9.26
N ARG A 141 13.19 -2.73 10.08
CA ARG A 141 14.59 -2.79 9.59
C ARG A 141 14.88 -4.09 8.85
N LYS A 142 14.27 -5.19 9.29
CA LYS A 142 14.38 -6.52 8.70
C LYS A 142 12.99 -7.12 8.58
N SER A 143 12.67 -7.65 7.40
CA SER A 143 11.39 -8.33 7.12
C SER A 143 11.53 -9.20 5.88
N SER A 144 10.45 -9.79 5.38
CA SER A 144 10.39 -10.30 4.00
C SER A 144 9.72 -9.26 3.08
N LEU A 145 10.03 -9.29 1.79
CA LEU A 145 9.32 -8.46 0.81
C LEU A 145 7.82 -8.80 0.79
N ARG A 146 7.47 -10.07 0.96
CA ARG A 146 6.09 -10.52 1.11
C ARG A 146 5.39 -9.81 2.27
N HIS A 147 6.02 -9.76 3.44
CA HIS A 147 5.45 -9.10 4.61
C HIS A 147 5.18 -7.60 4.35
N LEU A 148 6.16 -6.88 3.78
CA LEU A 148 6.02 -5.46 3.46
C LEU A 148 4.82 -5.19 2.54
N PHE A 149 4.71 -5.96 1.45
CA PHE A 149 3.64 -5.78 0.47
C PHE A 149 2.29 -6.35 0.94
N THR A 150 2.27 -7.24 1.93
CA THR A 150 1.02 -7.79 2.49
C THR A 150 0.43 -6.87 3.57
N TYR A 151 1.26 -6.37 4.48
CA TYR A 151 0.79 -5.72 5.72
C TYR A 151 1.19 -4.26 5.88
N VAL A 152 2.19 -3.76 5.15
CA VAL A 152 2.79 -2.44 5.41
C VAL A 152 2.48 -1.42 4.32
N LEU A 153 2.53 -1.83 3.05
CA LEU A 153 2.39 -0.94 1.90
C LEU A 153 1.02 -1.07 1.24
N ASP A 154 0.38 0.06 0.92
CA ASP A 154 -0.92 0.09 0.24
C ASP A 154 -0.70 0.07 -1.29
N ILE A 155 -0.90 -1.12 -1.87
CA ILE A 155 -0.79 -1.34 -3.32
C ILE A 155 -2.11 -1.12 -4.06
N ARG A 156 -3.22 -0.92 -3.34
CA ARG A 156 -4.57 -0.75 -3.91
C ARG A 156 -4.95 0.71 -4.10
N ARG A 157 -4.30 1.62 -3.38
CA ARG A 157 -4.50 3.06 -3.56
C ARG A 157 -4.03 3.52 -4.93
N ALA A 158 -4.77 4.47 -5.51
CA ALA A 158 -4.39 5.08 -6.78
C ALA A 158 -2.97 5.68 -6.71
N PRO A 159 -2.04 5.27 -7.60
CA PRO A 159 -0.67 5.76 -7.61
C PRO A 159 -0.60 7.28 -7.63
N THR A 160 0.31 7.86 -6.84
CA THR A 160 0.54 9.29 -6.87
C THR A 160 1.21 9.70 -8.18
N ARG A 161 1.06 10.97 -8.59
CA ARG A 161 1.79 11.49 -9.76
C ARG A 161 3.31 11.39 -9.60
N SER A 162 3.82 11.40 -8.36
CA SER A 162 5.24 11.18 -8.05
C SER A 162 5.66 9.74 -8.34
N LEU A 163 4.85 8.76 -7.91
CA LEU A 163 5.06 7.35 -8.23
C LEU A 163 5.00 7.10 -9.75
N LEU A 164 4.01 7.69 -10.45
CA LEU A 164 3.94 7.63 -11.92
C LEU A 164 5.20 8.21 -12.59
N ARG A 165 5.70 9.34 -12.08
CA ARG A 165 6.89 10.02 -12.61
C ARG A 165 8.11 9.11 -12.55
N PHE A 166 8.30 8.43 -11.42
CA PHE A 166 9.38 7.45 -11.24
C PHE A 166 9.20 6.21 -12.14
N MET A 167 7.99 5.66 -12.22
CA MET A 167 7.71 4.52 -13.10
C MET A 167 7.98 4.86 -14.57
N ALA A 168 7.70 6.10 -14.99
CA ALA A 168 8.04 6.59 -16.33
C ALA A 168 9.55 6.61 -16.59
N ASP A 169 10.38 6.95 -15.60
CA ASP A 169 11.84 6.92 -15.76
C ASP A 169 12.37 5.48 -15.90
N SER A 170 11.66 4.51 -15.33
CA SER A 170 12.02 3.10 -15.33
C SER A 170 11.36 2.30 -16.46
N ALA A 171 10.50 2.93 -17.27
CA ALA A 171 9.85 2.30 -18.41
C ALA A 171 10.83 2.16 -19.58
N THR A 172 10.92 0.96 -20.12
CA THR A 172 11.85 0.62 -21.22
C THR A 172 11.26 0.84 -22.60
N ASP A 173 9.93 0.89 -22.72
CA ASP A 173 9.22 1.22 -23.96
C ASP A 173 8.87 2.71 -23.98
N ASP A 174 9.14 3.37 -25.11
CA ASP A 174 8.91 4.80 -25.28
C ASP A 174 7.41 5.19 -25.24
N THR A 175 6.51 4.27 -25.63
CA THR A 175 5.06 4.51 -25.61
C THR A 175 4.54 4.52 -24.18
N ASP A 176 4.89 3.51 -23.39
CA ASP A 176 4.56 3.42 -21.97
C ASP A 176 5.12 4.62 -21.22
N LYS A 177 6.41 4.91 -21.43
CA LYS A 177 7.10 6.05 -20.83
C LYS A 177 6.38 7.34 -21.15
N ARG A 178 6.10 7.61 -22.43
CA ARG A 178 5.39 8.83 -22.85
C ARG A 178 4.03 8.95 -22.18
N ARG A 179 3.25 7.87 -22.12
CA ARG A 179 1.92 7.90 -21.51
C ARG A 179 1.98 8.17 -20.01
N LEU A 180 2.93 7.57 -19.30
CA LEU A 180 3.15 7.84 -17.88
C LEU A 180 3.58 9.29 -17.65
N LEU A 181 4.47 9.84 -18.50
CA LEU A 181 4.89 11.24 -18.45
C LEU A 181 3.73 12.21 -18.67
N GLU A 182 2.84 11.93 -19.63
CA GLU A 182 1.62 12.71 -19.84
C GLU A 182 0.77 12.74 -18.58
N LEU A 183 0.48 11.58 -17.98
CA LEU A 183 -0.33 11.45 -16.76
C LEU A 183 0.29 12.16 -15.55
N CYS A 184 1.61 12.14 -15.40
CA CYS A 184 2.27 12.83 -14.29
C CYS A 184 2.57 14.30 -14.57
N SER A 185 2.40 14.79 -15.80
CA SER A 185 2.67 16.19 -16.17
C SER A 185 1.70 17.20 -15.58
N VAL A 186 2.10 18.48 -15.52
CA VAL A 186 1.24 19.59 -15.09
C VAL A 186 -0.02 19.68 -15.96
N GLN A 187 0.10 19.40 -17.26
CA GLN A 187 -0.99 19.41 -18.22
C GLN A 187 -1.94 18.22 -18.04
N GLY A 188 -1.43 17.06 -17.62
CA GLY A 188 -2.18 15.82 -17.46
C GLY A 188 -2.97 15.67 -16.16
N VAL A 189 -3.06 16.70 -15.32
CA VAL A 189 -3.77 16.65 -14.02
C VAL A 189 -5.21 16.16 -14.17
N LEU A 190 -5.92 16.63 -15.19
CA LEU A 190 -7.31 16.23 -15.43
C LEU A 190 -7.41 14.77 -15.86
N GLU A 191 -6.54 14.34 -16.79
CA GLU A 191 -6.49 12.95 -17.25
C GLU A 191 -6.12 12.00 -16.11
N TYR A 192 -5.12 12.34 -15.29
CA TYR A 192 -4.77 11.58 -14.10
C TYR A 192 -5.96 11.47 -13.13
N HIS A 193 -6.69 12.56 -12.91
CA HIS A 193 -7.84 12.53 -12.03
C HIS A 193 -8.95 11.61 -12.57
N THR A 194 -9.26 11.70 -13.86
CA THR A 194 -10.32 10.90 -14.48
C THR A 194 -9.93 9.43 -14.62
N TYR A 195 -8.77 9.13 -15.18
CA TYR A 195 -8.39 7.76 -15.54
C TYR A 195 -7.76 6.96 -14.40
N LEU A 196 -7.16 7.62 -13.39
CA LEU A 196 -6.59 6.89 -12.26
C LEU A 196 -7.39 7.10 -10.98
N ARG A 197 -7.58 8.35 -10.54
CA ARG A 197 -8.22 8.59 -9.23
C ARG A 197 -9.70 8.24 -9.21
N GLN A 198 -10.49 8.72 -10.17
CA GLN A 198 -11.93 8.47 -10.21
C GLN A 198 -12.25 7.02 -10.57
N ALA A 199 -11.46 6.42 -11.46
CA ALA A 199 -11.56 5.01 -11.81
C ALA A 199 -10.97 4.07 -10.74
N ALA A 200 -10.39 4.60 -9.67
CA ALA A 200 -9.74 3.86 -8.59
C ALA A 200 -8.70 2.82 -9.07
N LEU A 201 -7.94 3.15 -10.13
CA LEU A 201 -6.89 2.26 -10.64
C LEU A 201 -5.72 2.21 -9.66
N SER A 202 -5.37 1.00 -9.24
CA SER A 202 -4.34 0.66 -8.28
C SER A 202 -2.94 0.55 -8.88
N LEU A 203 -1.93 0.25 -8.06
CA LEU A 203 -0.60 -0.10 -8.56
C LEU A 203 -0.67 -1.33 -9.47
N VAL A 204 -1.46 -2.34 -9.09
CA VAL A 204 -1.66 -3.59 -9.85
C VAL A 204 -2.13 -3.27 -11.27
N ASP A 205 -3.14 -2.41 -11.40
CA ASP A 205 -3.72 -2.02 -12.69
C ASP A 205 -2.69 -1.28 -13.57
N VAL A 206 -1.90 -0.40 -12.97
CA VAL A 206 -0.86 0.36 -13.70
C VAL A 206 0.28 -0.57 -14.14
N LEU A 207 0.75 -1.46 -13.28
CA LEU A 207 1.80 -2.42 -13.62
C LEU A 207 1.36 -3.43 -14.68
N LEU A 208 0.07 -3.76 -14.72
CA LEU A 208 -0.56 -4.57 -15.78
C LEU A 208 -0.65 -3.80 -17.10
N ALA A 209 -1.06 -2.53 -17.05
CA ALA A 209 -1.23 -1.69 -18.24
C ALA A 209 0.10 -1.26 -18.90
N PHE A 210 1.18 -1.17 -18.12
CA PHE A 210 2.50 -0.72 -18.58
C PHE A 210 3.55 -1.82 -18.32
N PRO A 211 3.61 -2.86 -19.16
CA PRO A 211 4.48 -4.01 -18.96
C PRO A 211 5.98 -3.71 -19.17
N SER A 212 6.34 -2.53 -19.67
CA SER A 212 7.74 -2.15 -19.86
C SER A 212 8.42 -1.55 -18.63
N ILE A 213 7.67 -1.26 -17.55
CA ILE A 213 8.22 -0.75 -16.28
C ILE A 213 9.22 -1.77 -15.71
N ALA A 214 10.47 -1.37 -15.55
CA ALA A 214 11.55 -2.16 -14.96
C ALA A 214 12.20 -1.38 -13.82
N ALA A 215 11.49 -1.30 -12.70
CA ALA A 215 11.82 -0.44 -11.56
C ALA A 215 12.34 -1.28 -10.36
N PRO A 216 13.38 -0.81 -9.65
CA PRO A 216 13.83 -1.46 -8.42
C PRO A 216 12.78 -1.38 -7.31
N ILE A 217 12.66 -2.45 -6.50
CA ILE A 217 11.62 -2.60 -5.47
C ILE A 217 11.72 -1.55 -4.36
N GLU A 218 12.94 -1.10 -4.04
CA GLU A 218 13.24 -0.08 -3.05
C GLU A 218 12.45 1.20 -3.33
N ARG A 219 12.32 1.57 -4.61
CA ARG A 219 11.59 2.78 -5.00
C ARG A 219 10.09 2.67 -4.75
N PHE A 220 9.52 1.46 -4.81
CA PHE A 220 8.14 1.23 -4.40
C PHE A 220 8.00 1.29 -2.89
N ILE A 221 8.94 0.71 -2.13
CA ILE A 221 8.97 0.79 -0.66
C ILE A 221 9.04 2.26 -0.19
N GLU A 222 9.82 3.10 -0.86
CA GLU A 222 9.96 4.53 -0.56
C GLU A 222 8.69 5.35 -0.80
N THR A 223 7.95 5.01 -1.86
CA THR A 223 6.94 5.91 -2.46
C THR A 223 5.52 5.44 -2.24
N LEU A 224 5.32 4.15 -1.98
CA LEU A 224 4.00 3.61 -1.68
C LEU A 224 3.51 4.14 -0.32
N PRO A 225 2.22 4.46 -0.21
CA PRO A 225 1.65 4.88 1.06
C PRO A 225 1.56 3.69 2.02
N ARG A 226 1.48 3.99 3.32
CA ARG A 226 1.19 3.01 4.37
C ARG A 226 -0.19 2.37 4.19
N LEU A 227 -0.27 1.06 4.42
CA LEU A 227 -1.53 0.33 4.55
C LEU A 227 -2.16 0.63 5.92
N LEU A 228 -2.92 1.72 5.97
CA LEU A 228 -3.54 2.20 7.20
C LEU A 228 -4.73 1.30 7.63
N PRO A 229 -4.99 1.18 8.93
CA PRO A 229 -6.18 0.48 9.40
C PRO A 229 -7.45 1.26 9.01
N ARG A 230 -8.58 0.57 9.02
CA ARG A 230 -9.88 1.12 8.61
C ARG A 230 -10.77 1.34 9.84
N PRO A 231 -11.23 2.58 10.11
CA PRO A 231 -12.08 2.86 11.25
C PRO A 231 -13.52 2.39 10.99
N TYR A 232 -14.12 1.78 12.01
CA TYR A 232 -15.52 1.38 12.05
C TYR A 232 -16.14 1.78 13.38
N SER A 233 -17.36 2.32 13.35
CA SER A 233 -18.10 2.65 14.57
C SER A 233 -18.71 1.40 15.19
N ILE A 234 -18.72 1.35 16.52
CA ILE A 234 -19.36 0.27 17.26
C ILE A 234 -20.89 0.44 17.18
N GLY A 235 -21.57 -0.62 16.72
CA GLY A 235 -23.03 -0.64 16.64
C GLY A 235 -23.69 -0.99 17.98
N GLN A 236 -23.38 -2.17 18.52
CA GLN A 236 -23.98 -2.66 19.76
C GLN A 236 -23.11 -3.75 20.41
N ARG A 237 -23.18 -3.87 21.74
CA ARG A 237 -22.71 -5.05 22.48
C ARG A 237 -23.76 -6.16 22.38
N VAL A 238 -23.34 -7.33 21.90
CA VAL A 238 -24.19 -8.53 21.75
C VAL A 238 -23.86 -9.52 22.85
#